data_AF-A0AAU6ARF1-F1
#
_entry.id   AF-A0AAU6ARF1-F1
#
_cell.length_a   1.000
_cell.length_b   1.000
_cell.length_c   1.000
_cell.angle_alpha   90.00
_cell.angle_beta   90.00
_cell.angle_gamma   90.00
#
_symmetry.space_group_name_H-M   'P 1'
#
loop_
_entity.id
_entity.type
_entity.pdbx_description
1 polymer ?
#
loop_
_entity_poly.entity_id
_entity_poly.type
_entity_poly.pdbx_seq_one_letter_code
_entity_poly.pdbx_strand_id
1 'polypeptide(L)'
;MTAEKKIGIRFLKSTGKLHLDDQRARDEFDGFGLDRLSGTSFFAPYPEIRSLRLSSLRAALIAANKAEATGGGFCNHIYLPKVASLIVSMTEYFDGKHSPVHHHWFDLDNQERLLLCLQIDFNREEWDSSLIEQTISPMLETVGGNYVDADQFGDGPFVGNSWLWNLRFQPPARSTVSSALKLAATIEKLLKVVDEGKPDSSTTWNLICAGHAQVLYGQPESEWLEVKVHDWDLSTEGGKIELSQDIARFANGDNEGILIVGLGTKYIDGVEWVIRGPIQQFTQRDATRHHKVLDQRIYPPIDGLRVNAVDSGNGGTLLAFKIPKQAAELKPFLVHGVIVESKTEGAFFSVVRRRGEHSIPVTAQALHAQIAAGRAFLRLGTGSAEEKAPSTAEDTS
;
A
#
# COMPACT_ATOMS: atom_id res chain seq x y z
N MET A 1 27.45 -49.32 -18.41
CA MET A 1 27.61 -48.57 -17.15
C MET A 1 27.94 -47.13 -17.52
N THR A 2 26.89 -46.34 -17.71
CA THR A 2 26.90 -44.94 -18.09
C THR A 2 27.12 -44.11 -16.84
N ALA A 3 28.17 -43.28 -16.82
CA ALA A 3 28.41 -42.35 -15.74
C ALA A 3 27.36 -41.23 -15.78
N GLU A 4 26.49 -41.16 -14.76
CA GLU A 4 25.63 -40.00 -14.48
C GLU A 4 26.49 -38.75 -14.32
N LYS A 5 26.42 -37.85 -15.30
CA LYS A 5 26.87 -36.46 -15.12
C LYS A 5 25.68 -35.65 -14.62
N LYS A 6 25.63 -35.48 -13.29
CA LYS A 6 24.78 -34.48 -12.64
C LYS A 6 25.26 -33.08 -12.99
N ILE A 7 24.37 -32.23 -13.48
CA ILE A 7 24.58 -30.79 -13.59
C ILE A 7 24.47 -30.23 -12.17
N GLY A 8 25.55 -29.62 -11.68
CA GLY A 8 25.60 -28.99 -10.36
C GLY A 8 25.98 -27.52 -10.53
N ILE A 9 25.08 -26.63 -10.13
CA ILE A 9 25.37 -25.20 -9.96
C ILE A 9 26.36 -25.08 -8.80
N ARG A 10 27.64 -24.77 -9.10
CA ARG A 10 28.63 -24.46 -8.06
C ARG A 10 28.59 -22.97 -7.74
N PHE A 11 28.02 -22.63 -6.60
CA PHE A 11 28.42 -21.41 -5.89
C PHE A 11 29.87 -21.60 -5.42
N LEU A 12 30.82 -21.01 -6.13
CA LEU A 12 32.16 -20.82 -5.57
C LEU A 12 32.04 -19.75 -4.48
N LYS A 13 32.05 -20.21 -3.23
CA LYS A 13 32.31 -19.34 -2.08
C LYS A 13 33.58 -18.54 -2.37
N SER A 14 33.46 -17.22 -2.28
CA SER A 14 34.48 -16.19 -2.50
C SER A 14 34.65 -15.73 -3.96
N THR A 15 34.49 -14.42 -4.17
CA THR A 15 34.77 -13.62 -5.38
C THR A 15 33.71 -13.56 -6.49
N GLY A 16 32.50 -13.11 -6.17
CA GLY A 16 31.74 -12.08 -6.93
C GLY A 16 31.69 -12.03 -8.47
N LYS A 17 31.83 -13.14 -9.20
CA LYS A 17 31.62 -13.18 -10.67
C LYS A 17 30.87 -14.45 -11.09
N LEU A 18 29.84 -14.26 -11.90
CA LEU A 18 29.09 -15.32 -12.59
C LEU A 18 29.79 -15.59 -13.93
N HIS A 19 30.14 -16.85 -14.23
CA HIS A 19 30.65 -17.28 -15.54
C HIS A 19 29.70 -18.31 -16.15
N LEU A 20 29.42 -18.17 -17.45
CA LEU A 20 28.54 -19.04 -18.23
C LEU A 20 29.38 -19.69 -19.34
N ASP A 21 29.26 -21.02 -19.49
CA ASP A 21 30.03 -21.80 -20.48
C ASP A 21 29.07 -22.39 -21.52
N ASP A 22 29.50 -22.40 -22.78
CA ASP A 22 28.65 -22.52 -23.97
C ASP A 22 28.44 -23.98 -24.42
N GLN A 23 27.30 -24.20 -25.10
CA GLN A 23 26.94 -25.36 -25.92
C GLN A 23 26.47 -26.66 -25.24
N ARG A 24 25.14 -26.75 -25.01
CA ARG A 24 24.27 -27.94 -25.29
C ARG A 24 22.83 -27.87 -24.74
N ALA A 25 22.38 -26.73 -24.20
CA ALA A 25 21.10 -26.64 -23.48
C ALA A 25 19.93 -26.13 -24.35
N ARG A 26 19.63 -26.77 -25.49
CA ARG A 26 18.44 -26.40 -26.29
C ARG A 26 17.15 -27.10 -25.87
N ASP A 27 17.22 -28.25 -25.20
CA ASP A 27 16.01 -29.07 -25.00
C ASP A 27 15.64 -29.34 -23.52
N GLU A 28 16.52 -29.16 -22.54
CA GLU A 28 16.19 -29.31 -21.12
C GLU A 28 17.13 -28.43 -20.27
N PHE A 29 16.65 -27.30 -19.75
CA PHE A 29 17.46 -26.48 -18.84
C PHE A 29 16.62 -25.66 -17.84
N ASP A 30 17.07 -25.68 -16.58
CA ASP A 30 16.67 -24.78 -15.49
C ASP A 30 17.77 -23.71 -15.34
N GLY A 31 17.58 -22.49 -15.86
CA GLY A 31 18.58 -21.40 -15.66
C GLY A 31 18.57 -20.19 -16.62
N PHE A 32 19.06 -19.07 -16.06
CA PHE A 32 19.08 -17.63 -16.42
C PHE A 32 19.01 -17.14 -17.86
N GLY A 33 18.53 -15.87 -18.01
CA GLY A 33 18.56 -15.24 -19.31
C GLY A 33 18.20 -13.81 -19.71
N LEU A 34 18.37 -13.57 -21.03
CA LEU A 34 18.54 -12.30 -21.70
C LEU A 34 17.79 -12.28 -23.05
N ASP A 35 16.71 -11.50 -23.18
CA ASP A 35 16.02 -11.26 -24.45
C ASP A 35 16.85 -10.35 -25.35
N ARG A 36 16.99 -10.72 -26.62
CA ARG A 36 17.84 -10.06 -27.62
C ARG A 36 17.10 -9.91 -28.93
N LEU A 37 17.52 -8.92 -29.72
CA LEU A 37 17.15 -8.82 -31.12
C LEU A 37 17.45 -10.14 -31.87
N SER A 38 18.54 -10.87 -31.65
CA SER A 38 18.85 -12.07 -32.47
C SER A 38 18.00 -13.33 -32.29
N GLY A 39 16.98 -13.30 -31.43
CA GLY A 39 16.16 -14.48 -31.14
C GLY A 39 16.93 -15.51 -30.33
N THR A 40 16.93 -15.35 -29.01
CA THR A 40 16.85 -16.44 -28.03
C THR A 40 16.48 -15.80 -26.70
N SER A 41 15.40 -16.29 -26.09
CA SER A 41 14.97 -15.89 -24.76
C SER A 41 15.53 -16.90 -23.76
N PHE A 42 15.88 -16.46 -22.57
CA PHE A 42 16.55 -17.28 -21.56
C PHE A 42 15.91 -16.94 -20.17
N PHE A 43 16.07 -17.77 -19.11
CA PHE A 43 15.15 -17.71 -17.94
C PHE A 43 15.72 -18.14 -16.57
N ALA A 44 15.79 -17.28 -15.55
CA ALA A 44 16.30 -17.70 -14.23
C ALA A 44 15.17 -18.11 -13.27
N PRO A 45 15.25 -19.26 -12.58
CA PRO A 45 14.31 -19.59 -11.50
C PRO A 45 14.40 -18.53 -10.39
N TYR A 46 13.25 -17.94 -10.02
CA TYR A 46 13.22 -16.93 -8.97
C TYR A 46 13.95 -17.31 -7.66
N PRO A 47 13.85 -18.56 -7.14
CA PRO A 47 14.55 -18.96 -5.92
C PRO A 47 16.08 -18.78 -5.96
N GLU A 48 16.70 -18.90 -7.13
CA GLU A 48 18.14 -18.78 -7.32
C GLU A 48 18.61 -17.32 -7.34
N ILE A 49 17.74 -16.42 -7.81
CA ILE A 49 18.10 -15.00 -8.03
C ILE A 49 17.57 -14.06 -6.98
N ARG A 50 16.55 -14.45 -6.23
CA ARG A 50 15.80 -13.56 -5.32
C ARG A 50 16.68 -12.78 -4.35
N SER A 51 17.81 -13.36 -3.92
CA SER A 51 18.76 -12.73 -2.98
C SER A 51 19.88 -11.93 -3.66
N LEU A 52 20.02 -12.00 -4.99
CA LEU A 52 21.07 -11.27 -5.71
C LEU A 52 20.83 -9.75 -5.61
N ARG A 53 21.93 -9.01 -5.40
CA ARG A 53 21.91 -7.55 -5.51
C ARG A 53 21.73 -7.14 -6.96
N LEU A 54 20.96 -6.09 -7.19
CA LEU A 54 20.75 -5.56 -8.54
C LEU A 54 22.04 -5.09 -9.21
N SER A 55 23.05 -4.64 -8.44
CA SER A 55 24.37 -4.30 -8.99
C SER A 55 25.09 -5.52 -9.57
N SER A 56 25.01 -6.68 -8.90
CA SER A 56 25.53 -7.95 -9.41
C SER A 56 24.76 -8.41 -10.64
N LEU A 57 23.44 -8.29 -10.61
CA LEU A 57 22.60 -8.64 -11.75
C LEU A 57 22.93 -7.79 -12.98
N ARG A 58 23.02 -6.48 -12.81
CA ARG A 58 23.44 -5.52 -13.85
C ARG A 58 24.79 -5.90 -14.45
N ALA A 59 25.78 -6.18 -13.61
CA ALA A 59 27.12 -6.56 -14.09
C ALA A 59 27.08 -7.86 -14.91
N ALA A 60 26.28 -8.84 -14.51
CA ALA A 60 26.08 -10.08 -15.25
C ALA A 60 25.42 -9.82 -16.62
N LEU A 61 24.38 -8.98 -16.68
CA LEU A 61 23.71 -8.63 -17.94
C LEU A 61 24.63 -7.86 -18.89
N ILE A 62 25.45 -6.92 -18.38
CA ILE A 62 26.45 -6.20 -19.19
C ILE A 62 27.49 -7.17 -19.76
N ALA A 63 27.99 -8.10 -18.94
CA ALA A 63 28.97 -9.09 -19.37
C ALA A 63 28.39 -10.01 -20.45
N ALA A 64 27.16 -10.48 -20.27
CA ALA A 64 26.44 -11.30 -21.23
C ALA A 64 26.17 -10.56 -22.55
N ASN A 65 25.84 -9.27 -22.49
CA ASN A 65 25.70 -8.45 -23.68
C ASN A 65 27.03 -8.31 -24.45
N LYS A 66 28.14 -8.00 -23.75
CA LYS A 66 29.46 -7.79 -24.37
C LYS A 66 30.05 -9.05 -25.00
N ALA A 67 29.80 -10.21 -24.41
CA ALA A 67 30.31 -11.49 -24.92
C ALA A 67 29.75 -11.88 -26.30
N GLU A 68 28.62 -11.31 -26.71
CA GLU A 68 27.87 -11.68 -27.91
C GLU A 68 27.78 -10.57 -28.98
N ALA A 69 28.49 -9.44 -28.79
CA ALA A 69 28.64 -8.38 -29.81
C ALA A 69 29.35 -8.86 -31.12
N THR A 70 29.58 -10.17 -31.27
CA THR A 70 30.14 -10.84 -32.43
C THR A 70 29.10 -11.56 -33.32
N GLY A 71 27.79 -11.53 -33.01
CA GLY A 71 26.74 -12.14 -33.85
C GLY A 71 25.39 -11.43 -33.80
N GLY A 72 24.90 -10.94 -34.96
CA GLY A 72 23.66 -10.13 -35.07
C GLY A 72 22.40 -10.91 -35.46
N GLY A 73 21.22 -10.38 -35.09
CA GLY A 73 19.89 -10.82 -35.53
C GLY A 73 18.74 -9.92 -34.98
N PHE A 74 17.46 -10.16 -35.36
CA PHE A 74 16.27 -9.27 -35.18
C PHE A 74 15.04 -9.91 -34.46
N CYS A 75 14.41 -9.20 -33.50
CA CYS A 75 13.20 -9.63 -32.76
C CYS A 75 12.06 -8.61 -32.94
N ASN A 76 10.84 -9.14 -33.09
CA ASN A 76 9.66 -8.42 -33.61
C ASN A 76 8.64 -7.98 -32.55
N HIS A 77 8.94 -8.03 -31.24
CA HIS A 77 7.91 -7.84 -30.22
C HIS A 77 8.07 -6.66 -29.27
N ILE A 78 9.12 -5.83 -29.37
CA ILE A 78 9.27 -4.62 -28.55
C ILE A 78 10.03 -3.55 -29.35
N TYR A 79 9.35 -2.47 -29.77
CA TYR A 79 9.95 -1.36 -30.54
C TYR A 79 10.63 -0.32 -29.64
N LEU A 80 11.57 -0.73 -28.78
CA LEU A 80 12.33 0.20 -27.93
C LEU A 80 13.81 -0.14 -27.95
N PRO A 81 14.71 0.86 -27.83
CA PRO A 81 16.14 0.61 -27.80
C PRO A 81 16.53 -0.04 -26.46
N LYS A 82 16.60 -1.37 -26.47
CA LYS A 82 17.02 -2.20 -25.33
C LYS A 82 18.25 -3.01 -25.72
N VAL A 83 19.13 -3.20 -24.74
CA VAL A 83 20.38 -3.94 -24.91
C VAL A 83 20.22 -5.40 -24.45
N ALA A 84 19.39 -5.64 -23.42
CA ALA A 84 19.18 -6.93 -22.79
C ALA A 84 17.91 -6.91 -21.91
N SER A 85 17.15 -8.03 -21.82
CA SER A 85 16.04 -8.16 -20.85
C SER A 85 16.09 -9.46 -20.06
N LEU A 86 15.95 -9.41 -18.74
CA LEU A 86 15.77 -10.60 -17.89
C LEU A 86 14.30 -10.77 -17.52
N ILE A 87 13.71 -11.85 -18.04
CA ILE A 87 12.40 -12.35 -17.67
C ILE A 87 12.54 -13.27 -16.44
N VAL A 88 11.68 -13.07 -15.43
CA VAL A 88 11.71 -13.85 -14.18
C VAL A 88 10.48 -14.74 -14.07
N SER A 89 10.70 -16.06 -14.03
CA SER A 89 9.62 -17.01 -13.75
C SER A 89 9.54 -17.40 -12.27
N MET A 90 8.30 -17.51 -11.80
CA MET A 90 7.95 -17.99 -10.47
C MET A 90 7.63 -19.50 -10.46
N THR A 91 7.60 -20.14 -11.63
CA THR A 91 7.34 -21.59 -11.78
C THR A 91 8.64 -22.38 -11.83
N GLU A 92 8.60 -23.63 -11.38
CA GLU A 92 9.72 -24.58 -11.53
C GLU A 92 9.86 -25.06 -12.97
N TYR A 93 8.79 -25.00 -13.77
CA TYR A 93 8.79 -25.35 -15.19
C TYR A 93 8.46 -24.11 -16.01
N PHE A 94 9.36 -23.72 -16.90
CA PHE A 94 9.20 -22.52 -17.72
C PHE A 94 9.50 -22.82 -19.20
N ASP A 95 8.66 -22.28 -20.08
CA ASP A 95 8.75 -22.35 -21.54
C ASP A 95 8.68 -20.93 -22.13
N GLY A 96 9.76 -20.47 -22.76
CA GLY A 96 9.83 -19.11 -23.33
C GLY A 96 8.84 -18.81 -24.44
N LYS A 97 8.28 -19.83 -25.08
CA LYS A 97 7.29 -19.68 -26.16
C LYS A 97 5.85 -19.74 -25.67
N HIS A 98 5.61 -20.39 -24.53
CA HIS A 98 4.27 -20.74 -24.06
C HIS A 98 3.96 -20.31 -22.63
N SER A 99 4.95 -19.76 -21.91
CA SER A 99 4.75 -19.24 -20.57
C SER A 99 4.10 -17.86 -20.63
N PRO A 100 3.20 -17.56 -19.68
CA PRO A 100 2.50 -16.29 -19.67
C PRO A 100 3.49 -15.13 -19.60
N VAL A 101 3.19 -14.06 -20.34
CA VAL A 101 3.95 -12.81 -20.32
C VAL A 101 4.07 -12.35 -18.87
N HIS A 102 5.29 -12.22 -18.38
CA HIS A 102 5.50 -11.81 -17.00
C HIS A 102 5.21 -10.32 -16.87
N HIS A 103 4.30 -9.97 -15.96
CA HIS A 103 3.99 -8.58 -15.64
C HIS A 103 5.20 -7.78 -15.15
N HIS A 104 6.26 -8.44 -14.65
CA HIS A 104 7.45 -7.79 -14.14
C HIS A 104 8.73 -8.41 -14.73
N TRP A 105 9.66 -7.58 -15.21
CA TRP A 105 10.96 -8.02 -15.72
C TRP A 105 12.03 -6.94 -15.50
N PHE A 106 13.29 -7.24 -15.84
CA PHE A 106 14.37 -6.25 -15.80
C PHE A 106 14.92 -5.97 -17.21
N ASP A 107 15.21 -4.71 -17.53
CA ASP A 107 15.86 -4.32 -18.77
C ASP A 107 17.22 -3.69 -18.53
N LEU A 108 18.11 -3.78 -19.51
CA LEU A 108 19.32 -2.99 -19.62
C LEU A 108 19.13 -2.00 -20.77
N ASP A 109 19.16 -0.70 -20.45
CA ASP A 109 19.06 0.34 -21.47
C ASP A 109 20.39 0.57 -22.22
N ASN A 110 20.36 1.48 -23.20
CA ASN A 110 21.55 1.86 -23.99
C ASN A 110 22.71 2.43 -23.17
N GLN A 111 22.45 2.92 -21.96
CA GLN A 111 23.45 3.46 -21.04
C GLN A 111 23.92 2.39 -20.03
N GLU A 112 23.59 1.12 -20.28
CA GLU A 112 23.83 0.01 -19.38
C GLU A 112 23.17 0.21 -17.99
N ARG A 113 22.07 0.96 -17.88
CA ARG A 113 21.32 1.11 -16.63
C ARG A 113 20.33 -0.03 -16.49
N LEU A 114 20.24 -0.61 -15.29
CA LEU A 114 19.25 -1.65 -14.99
C LEU A 114 17.91 -0.99 -14.65
N LEU A 115 16.90 -1.28 -15.44
CA LEU A 115 15.53 -0.85 -15.28
C LEU A 115 14.68 -2.01 -14.77
N LEU A 116 13.75 -1.71 -13.88
CA LEU A 116 12.66 -2.61 -13.52
C LEU A 116 11.46 -2.21 -14.34
N CYS A 117 10.81 -3.19 -14.95
CA CYS A 117 9.75 -2.98 -15.91
C CYS A 117 8.47 -3.65 -15.43
N LEU A 118 7.34 -3.00 -15.71
CA LEU A 118 6.00 -3.45 -15.37
C LEU A 118 5.12 -3.36 -16.61
N GLN A 119 4.41 -4.44 -16.94
CA GLN A 119 3.33 -4.43 -17.92
C GLN A 119 1.99 -4.46 -17.19
N ILE A 120 1.17 -3.45 -17.43
CA ILE A 120 -0.13 -3.28 -16.80
C ILE A 120 -1.16 -2.89 -17.85
N ASP A 121 -2.38 -3.33 -17.63
CA ASP A 121 -3.53 -2.92 -18.39
C ASP A 121 -4.43 -1.99 -17.57
N PHE A 122 -4.97 -0.97 -18.24
CA PHE A 122 -5.88 -0.01 -17.62
C PHE A 122 -7.27 -0.13 -18.24
N ASN A 123 -8.29 -0.02 -17.38
CA ASN A 123 -9.70 0.01 -17.77
C ASN A 123 -10.13 1.42 -18.20
N ARG A 124 -9.46 2.47 -17.72
CA ARG A 124 -9.77 3.86 -18.08
C ARG A 124 -8.93 4.33 -19.26
N GLU A 125 -9.57 5.09 -20.15
CA GLU A 125 -8.89 5.74 -21.28
C GLU A 125 -8.11 7.00 -20.88
N GLU A 126 -8.25 7.47 -19.64
CA GLU A 126 -7.67 8.73 -19.15
C GLU A 126 -6.18 8.62 -18.75
N TRP A 127 -5.60 7.42 -18.81
CA TRP A 127 -4.19 7.24 -18.49
C TRP A 127 -3.29 7.82 -19.59
N ASP A 128 -2.38 8.69 -19.18
CA ASP A 128 -1.23 9.12 -19.97
C ASP A 128 0.06 8.95 -19.15
N SER A 129 1.21 9.12 -19.81
CA SER A 129 2.51 8.98 -19.16
C SER A 129 2.73 9.96 -18.00
N SER A 130 2.08 11.14 -18.02
CA SER A 130 2.20 12.14 -16.97
C SER A 130 1.39 11.74 -15.73
N LEU A 131 0.18 11.23 -15.91
CA LEU A 131 -0.64 10.72 -14.81
C LEU A 131 0.00 9.52 -14.14
N ILE A 132 0.58 8.60 -14.92
CA ILE A 132 1.36 7.47 -14.39
C ILE A 132 2.53 7.99 -13.55
N GLU A 133 3.34 8.90 -14.09
CA GLU A 133 4.47 9.51 -13.40
C GLU A 133 4.04 10.17 -12.07
N GLN A 134 3.02 11.04 -12.10
CA GLN A 134 2.50 11.71 -10.91
C GLN A 134 2.03 10.71 -9.84
N THR A 135 1.49 9.56 -10.27
CA THR A 135 0.98 8.53 -9.37
C THR A 135 2.11 7.77 -8.68
N ILE A 136 3.18 7.41 -9.40
CA ILE A 136 4.18 6.45 -8.90
C ILE A 136 5.51 7.10 -8.49
N SER A 137 5.85 8.27 -9.02
CA SER A 137 7.10 8.98 -8.70
C SER A 137 7.25 9.28 -7.21
N PRO A 138 6.23 9.77 -6.47
CA PRO A 138 6.38 10.04 -5.03
C PRO A 138 6.76 8.79 -4.22
N MET A 139 6.17 7.65 -4.56
CA MET A 139 6.48 6.36 -3.94
C MET A 139 7.89 5.89 -4.32
N LEU A 140 8.28 6.00 -5.60
CA LEU A 140 9.61 5.63 -6.09
C LEU A 140 10.71 6.48 -5.44
N GLU A 141 10.57 7.80 -5.41
CA GLU A 141 11.52 8.73 -4.81
C GLU A 141 11.73 8.44 -3.32
N THR A 142 10.65 8.14 -2.59
CA THR A 142 10.72 7.81 -1.16
C THR A 142 11.54 6.55 -0.88
N VAL A 143 11.50 5.57 -1.78
CA VAL A 143 12.33 4.35 -1.65
C VAL A 143 13.71 4.49 -2.28
N GLY A 144 14.02 5.64 -2.89
CA GLY A 144 15.28 5.92 -3.58
C GLY A 144 15.37 5.33 -4.99
N GLY A 145 14.22 5.05 -5.62
CA GLY A 145 14.08 4.76 -7.04
C GLY A 145 13.65 5.99 -7.83
N ASN A 146 13.58 5.87 -9.15
CA ASN A 146 13.14 6.96 -10.04
C ASN A 146 12.23 6.42 -11.13
N TYR A 147 11.20 7.16 -11.49
CA TYR A 147 10.46 6.92 -12.74
C TYR A 147 11.39 7.17 -13.94
N VAL A 148 11.23 6.40 -15.02
CA VAL A 148 11.97 6.61 -16.27
C VAL A 148 11.01 7.00 -17.37
N ASP A 149 10.02 6.16 -17.69
CA ASP A 149 8.97 6.43 -18.66
C ASP A 149 7.84 5.39 -18.59
N ALA A 150 6.80 5.64 -19.37
CA ALA A 150 5.70 4.71 -19.61
C ALA A 150 5.28 4.84 -21.08
N ASP A 151 5.27 3.72 -21.78
CA ASP A 151 4.90 3.66 -23.19
C ASP A 151 3.69 2.75 -23.36
N GLN A 152 2.71 3.23 -24.12
CA GLN A 152 1.58 2.42 -24.54
C GLN A 152 2.02 1.42 -25.62
N PHE A 153 1.59 0.17 -25.47
CA PHE A 153 1.93 -0.92 -26.37
C PHE A 153 0.70 -1.41 -27.14
N GLY A 154 0.82 -1.45 -28.47
CA GLY A 154 -0.23 -1.88 -29.40
C GLY A 154 -1.04 -0.73 -29.99
N ASP A 155 -1.78 -0.98 -31.08
CA ASP A 155 -2.59 0.03 -31.80
C ASP A 155 -3.92 0.39 -31.09
N GLY A 156 -3.95 0.26 -29.77
CA GLY A 156 -5.14 0.48 -28.96
C GLY A 156 -6.19 -0.64 -29.00
N PRO A 157 -7.38 -0.39 -28.40
CA PRO A 157 -8.41 -1.40 -28.20
C PRO A 157 -9.01 -1.77 -29.56
N PHE A 158 -8.43 -2.77 -30.24
CA PHE A 158 -9.20 -3.55 -31.20
C PHE A 158 -10.29 -4.27 -30.41
N VAL A 159 -11.52 -3.73 -30.48
CA VAL A 159 -12.78 -4.34 -30.01
C VAL A 159 -12.63 -5.12 -28.69
N GLY A 160 -12.43 -4.39 -27.59
CA GLY A 160 -12.56 -4.94 -26.22
C GLY A 160 -11.28 -5.34 -25.50
N ASN A 161 -10.09 -5.06 -26.05
CA ASN A 161 -8.82 -5.25 -25.32
C ASN A 161 -8.43 -3.97 -24.55
N SER A 162 -8.00 -4.11 -23.29
CA SER A 162 -7.48 -3.01 -22.48
C SER A 162 -6.18 -2.44 -23.07
N TRP A 163 -5.93 -1.16 -22.85
CA TRP A 163 -4.69 -0.51 -23.26
C TRP A 163 -3.53 -1.09 -22.43
N LEU A 164 -2.58 -1.77 -23.08
CA LEU A 164 -1.39 -2.29 -22.42
C LEU A 164 -0.34 -1.19 -22.31
N TRP A 165 0.21 -1.01 -21.12
CA TRP A 165 1.25 -0.05 -20.81
C TRP A 165 2.50 -0.76 -20.31
N ASN A 166 3.65 -0.33 -20.83
CA ASN A 166 4.98 -0.74 -20.38
C ASN A 166 5.61 0.40 -19.58
N LEU A 167 5.73 0.21 -18.27
CA LEU A 167 6.31 1.17 -17.35
C LEU A 167 7.75 0.78 -17.06
N ARG A 168 8.65 1.75 -17.05
CA ARG A 168 10.06 1.56 -16.71
C ARG A 168 10.46 2.49 -15.58
N PHE A 169 11.17 1.95 -14.61
CA PHE A 169 11.66 2.72 -13.49
C PHE A 169 13.00 2.17 -13.00
N GLN A 170 13.82 3.06 -12.45
CA GLN A 170 15.08 2.70 -11.82
C GLN A 170 14.81 2.26 -10.38
N PRO A 171 15.08 0.99 -10.02
CA PRO A 171 14.92 0.53 -8.65
C PRO A 171 15.99 1.14 -7.73
N PRO A 172 15.78 1.12 -6.40
CA PRO A 172 16.76 1.62 -5.45
C PRO A 172 18.13 0.95 -5.58
N ALA A 173 19.21 1.72 -5.47
CA ALA A 173 20.58 1.25 -5.75
C ALA A 173 21.02 0.02 -4.94
N ARG A 174 20.47 -0.16 -3.73
CA ARG A 174 20.80 -1.26 -2.82
C ARG A 174 19.80 -2.42 -2.85
N SER A 175 18.87 -2.45 -3.79
CA SER A 175 17.86 -3.50 -3.86
C SER A 175 18.43 -4.87 -4.21
N THR A 176 17.72 -5.92 -3.77
CA THR A 176 17.81 -7.27 -4.32
C THR A 176 16.75 -7.49 -5.37
N VAL A 177 16.88 -8.55 -6.18
CA VAL A 177 15.85 -8.97 -7.14
C VAL A 177 14.49 -9.11 -6.46
N SER A 178 14.42 -9.79 -5.31
CA SER A 178 13.17 -9.95 -4.56
C SER A 178 12.55 -8.62 -4.16
N SER A 179 13.34 -7.71 -3.59
CA SER A 179 12.81 -6.40 -3.16
C SER A 179 12.33 -5.54 -4.33
N ALA A 180 12.99 -5.66 -5.48
CA ALA A 180 12.64 -4.92 -6.69
C ALA A 180 11.33 -5.48 -7.30
N LEU A 181 11.19 -6.80 -7.40
CA LEU A 181 9.93 -7.40 -7.88
C LEU A 181 8.75 -7.13 -6.93
N LYS A 182 8.99 -7.10 -5.61
CA LYS A 182 7.97 -6.65 -4.64
C LYS A 182 7.56 -5.19 -4.85
N LEU A 183 8.52 -4.32 -5.20
CA LEU A 183 8.24 -2.93 -5.54
C LEU A 183 7.35 -2.84 -6.79
N ALA A 184 7.70 -3.56 -7.88
CA ALA A 184 6.88 -3.60 -9.09
C ALA A 184 5.44 -4.10 -8.83
N ALA A 185 5.30 -5.21 -8.11
CA ALA A 185 3.99 -5.74 -7.74
C ALA A 185 3.18 -4.78 -6.85
N THR A 186 3.85 -3.90 -6.09
CA THR A 186 3.15 -2.87 -5.33
C THR A 186 2.69 -1.72 -6.22
N ILE A 187 3.54 -1.30 -7.16
CA ILE A 187 3.18 -0.29 -8.15
C ILE A 187 2.02 -0.77 -9.00
N GLU A 188 2.03 -2.03 -9.45
CA GLU A 188 0.91 -2.65 -10.17
C GLU A 188 -0.40 -2.53 -9.38
N LYS A 189 -0.37 -2.90 -8.09
CA LYS A 189 -1.54 -2.80 -7.21
C LYS A 189 -2.02 -1.36 -7.02
N LEU A 190 -1.12 -0.42 -6.79
CA LEU A 190 -1.46 1.00 -6.67
C LEU A 190 -2.15 1.50 -7.95
N LEU A 191 -1.55 1.21 -9.10
CA LEU A 191 -2.05 1.65 -10.40
C LEU A 191 -3.42 1.04 -10.72
N LYS A 192 -3.64 -0.25 -10.44
CA LYS A 192 -4.97 -0.88 -10.59
C LYS A 192 -6.01 -0.24 -9.69
N VAL A 193 -5.64 0.08 -8.46
CA VAL A 193 -6.55 0.78 -7.54
C VAL A 193 -6.91 2.18 -8.05
N VAL A 194 -5.93 2.93 -8.57
CA VAL A 194 -6.15 4.26 -9.14
C VAL A 194 -7.01 4.19 -10.41
N ASP A 195 -6.81 3.13 -11.21
CA ASP A 195 -7.57 2.86 -12.43
C ASP A 195 -9.03 2.50 -12.12
N GLU A 196 -9.29 1.79 -11.02
CA GLU A 196 -10.64 1.52 -10.54
C GLU A 196 -11.31 2.77 -9.92
N GLY A 197 -10.55 3.77 -9.49
CA GLY A 197 -11.06 4.94 -8.76
C GLY A 197 -9.99 5.72 -8.03
N LYS A 198 -10.35 6.84 -7.40
CA LYS A 198 -9.44 7.43 -6.40
C LYS A 198 -9.29 6.39 -5.28
N PRO A 199 -8.06 6.07 -4.80
CA PRO A 199 -7.90 5.17 -3.67
C PRO A 199 -8.71 5.71 -2.50
N ASP A 200 -9.76 4.99 -2.12
CA ASP A 200 -10.52 5.28 -0.92
C ASP A 200 -9.86 4.61 0.29
N SER A 201 -10.33 4.95 1.49
CA SER A 201 -9.72 4.40 2.71
C SER A 201 -9.90 2.88 2.76
N SER A 202 -10.99 2.34 2.23
CA SER A 202 -11.23 0.89 2.21
C SER A 202 -10.24 0.12 1.35
N THR A 203 -9.93 0.62 0.17
CA THR A 203 -8.97 0.00 -0.74
C THR A 203 -7.55 0.14 -0.21
N THR A 204 -7.21 1.33 0.31
CA THR A 204 -5.93 1.62 0.95
C THR A 204 -5.68 0.71 2.16
N TRP A 205 -6.70 0.50 3.00
CA TRP A 205 -6.64 -0.43 4.14
C TRP A 205 -6.28 -1.85 3.72
N ASN A 206 -6.90 -2.35 2.64
CA ASN A 206 -6.65 -3.70 2.16
C ASN A 206 -5.20 -3.86 1.66
N LEU A 207 -4.68 -2.84 0.96
CA LEU A 207 -3.27 -2.83 0.53
C LEU A 207 -2.31 -2.84 1.72
N ILE A 208 -2.58 -2.01 2.73
CA ILE A 208 -1.78 -1.95 3.96
C ILE A 208 -1.80 -3.30 4.69
N CYS A 209 -2.98 -3.91 4.87
CA CYS A 209 -3.10 -5.23 5.49
C CYS A 209 -2.40 -6.34 4.70
N ALA A 210 -2.28 -6.19 3.38
CA ALA A 210 -1.55 -7.10 2.51
C ALA A 210 -0.02 -6.87 2.52
N GLY A 211 0.50 -5.98 3.36
CA GLY A 211 1.94 -5.69 3.46
C GLY A 211 2.46 -4.70 2.41
N HIS A 212 1.56 -3.89 1.84
CA HIS A 212 1.89 -2.88 0.84
C HIS A 212 1.77 -1.44 1.37
N ALA A 213 2.15 -1.21 2.64
CA ALA A 213 2.05 0.10 3.29
C ALA A 213 2.83 1.23 2.59
N GLN A 214 3.85 0.89 1.78
CA GLN A 214 4.60 1.81 0.93
C GLN A 214 3.73 2.53 -0.11
N VAL A 215 2.51 2.06 -0.36
CA VAL A 215 1.53 2.78 -1.20
C VAL A 215 1.16 4.15 -0.62
N LEU A 216 1.34 4.34 0.68
CA LEU A 216 1.11 5.62 1.34
C LEU A 216 2.24 6.63 1.12
N TYR A 217 3.41 6.20 0.64
CA TYR A 217 4.56 7.10 0.48
C TYR A 217 4.29 8.15 -0.61
N GLY A 218 4.48 9.41 -0.23
CA GLY A 218 4.15 10.55 -1.08
C GLY A 218 2.65 10.79 -1.23
N GLN A 219 1.80 10.20 -0.39
CA GLN A 219 0.42 10.64 -0.23
C GLN A 219 0.37 11.80 0.77
N PRO A 220 -0.41 12.86 0.52
CA PRO A 220 -0.63 13.87 1.54
C PRO A 220 -1.51 13.31 2.66
N GLU A 221 -1.26 13.76 3.88
CA GLU A 221 -2.28 13.68 4.92
C GLU A 221 -3.54 14.39 4.47
N SER A 222 -4.69 13.93 4.95
CA SER A 222 -5.98 14.42 4.49
C SER A 222 -7.06 14.23 5.55
N GLU A 223 -8.31 14.46 5.20
CA GLU A 223 -9.43 14.22 6.11
C GLU A 223 -9.60 12.74 6.49
N TRP A 224 -9.08 11.82 5.66
CA TRP A 224 -9.20 10.37 5.85
C TRP A 224 -7.86 9.68 6.16
N LEU A 225 -6.71 10.35 6.04
CA LEU A 225 -5.40 9.75 6.30
C LEU A 225 -4.60 10.60 7.29
N GLU A 226 -4.12 9.97 8.35
CA GLU A 226 -3.17 10.56 9.31
C GLU A 226 -2.07 9.53 9.65
N VAL A 227 -0.84 9.97 9.77
CA VAL A 227 0.28 9.12 10.16
C VAL A 227 1.03 9.70 11.37
N LYS A 228 1.56 8.83 12.23
CA LYS A 228 2.37 9.21 13.38
C LYS A 228 3.64 8.39 13.43
N VAL A 229 4.75 9.05 13.76
CA VAL A 229 6.05 8.38 13.86
C VAL A 229 6.12 7.45 15.08
N HIS A 230 5.52 7.88 16.19
CA HIS A 230 5.64 7.24 17.49
C HIS A 230 4.28 6.77 18.01
N ASP A 231 4.33 5.68 18.79
CA ASP A 231 3.18 5.17 19.53
C ASP A 231 2.89 6.05 20.75
N TRP A 232 1.68 5.92 21.29
CA TRP A 232 1.30 6.54 22.56
C TRP A 232 1.80 5.71 23.73
N ASP A 233 2.18 6.38 24.82
CA ASP A 233 2.51 5.68 26.06
C ASP A 233 1.24 5.20 26.78
N LEU A 234 0.77 4.01 26.42
CA LEU A 234 -0.40 3.37 27.00
C LEU A 234 -0.22 2.95 28.47
N SER A 235 0.97 3.11 29.06
CA SER A 235 1.16 2.93 30.51
C SER A 235 0.62 4.13 31.30
N THR A 236 0.52 5.29 30.67
CA THR A 236 0.01 6.53 31.28
C THR A 236 -1.45 6.77 30.94
N GLU A 237 -2.17 7.50 31.80
CA GLU A 237 -3.52 7.95 31.49
C GLU A 237 -3.53 8.98 30.35
N GLY A 238 -2.51 9.84 30.28
CA GLY A 238 -2.34 10.82 29.21
C GLY A 238 -2.29 10.18 27.82
N GLY A 239 -1.41 9.18 27.63
CA GLY A 239 -1.27 8.50 26.35
C GLY A 239 -2.53 7.75 25.91
N LYS A 240 -3.27 7.14 26.86
CA LYS A 240 -4.58 6.52 26.56
C LYS A 240 -5.62 7.54 26.12
N ILE A 241 -5.65 8.71 26.76
CA ILE A 241 -6.57 9.80 26.40
C ILE A 241 -6.21 10.36 25.02
N GLU A 242 -4.93 10.59 24.75
CA GLU A 242 -4.45 11.12 23.47
C GLU A 242 -4.79 10.19 22.31
N LEU A 243 -4.48 8.89 22.42
CA LEU A 243 -4.91 7.87 21.45
C LEU A 243 -6.41 7.94 21.20
N SER A 244 -7.19 7.99 22.28
CA SER A 244 -8.65 7.99 22.19
C SER A 244 -9.18 9.25 21.53
N GLN A 245 -8.55 10.41 21.76
CA GLN A 245 -8.91 11.67 21.12
C GLN A 245 -8.61 11.68 19.63
N ASP A 246 -7.47 11.14 19.21
CA ASP A 246 -7.13 11.04 17.79
C ASP A 246 -8.10 10.11 17.04
N ILE A 247 -8.45 8.96 17.62
CA ILE A 247 -9.43 8.05 17.01
C ILE A 247 -10.85 8.61 17.03
N ALA A 248 -11.29 9.23 18.14
CA ALA A 248 -12.61 9.85 18.23
C ALA A 248 -12.76 11.02 17.24
N ARG A 249 -11.67 11.74 16.92
CA ARG A 249 -11.67 12.80 15.90
C ARG A 249 -12.10 12.27 14.53
N PHE A 250 -11.60 11.10 14.13
CA PHE A 250 -12.02 10.42 12.91
C PHE A 250 -13.47 9.93 12.99
N ALA A 251 -13.86 9.28 14.09
CA ALA A 251 -15.23 8.79 14.27
C ALA A 251 -16.30 9.91 14.22
N ASN A 252 -15.93 11.12 14.67
CA ASN A 252 -16.76 12.32 14.58
C ASN A 252 -16.73 13.01 13.20
N GLY A 253 -15.81 12.64 12.32
CA GLY A 253 -15.71 13.13 10.95
C GLY A 253 -16.77 12.55 10.01
N ASP A 254 -16.94 13.13 8.84
CA ASP A 254 -17.98 12.74 7.87
C ASP A 254 -17.55 11.61 6.92
N ASN A 255 -16.25 11.27 6.95
CA ASN A 255 -15.61 10.26 6.13
C ASN A 255 -15.08 9.11 7.00
N GLU A 256 -14.90 7.94 6.39
CA GLU A 256 -14.04 6.90 6.99
C GLU A 256 -12.57 7.35 6.98
N GLY A 257 -11.77 6.81 7.89
CA GLY A 257 -10.38 7.21 8.08
C GLY A 257 -9.44 6.07 8.38
N ILE A 258 -8.16 6.32 8.12
CA ILE A 258 -7.02 5.49 8.42
C ILE A 258 -6.05 6.30 9.26
N LEU A 259 -5.61 5.71 10.36
CA LEU A 259 -4.46 6.21 11.13
C LEU A 259 -3.36 5.15 11.11
N ILE A 260 -2.12 5.55 10.78
CA ILE A 260 -0.97 4.65 10.77
C ILE A 260 0.11 5.14 11.73
N VAL A 261 0.61 4.24 12.59
CA VAL A 261 1.76 4.51 13.46
C VAL A 261 3.00 3.78 12.92
N GLY A 262 4.13 4.49 12.90
CA GLY A 262 5.42 4.03 12.40
C GLY A 262 5.83 4.66 11.06
N LEU A 263 5.03 5.57 10.51
CA LEU A 263 5.37 6.38 9.33
C LEU A 263 5.63 7.83 9.72
N GLY A 264 6.39 8.56 8.90
CA GLY A 264 6.69 9.96 9.14
C GLY A 264 5.95 10.88 8.18
N THR A 265 5.98 12.18 8.48
CA THR A 265 5.55 13.22 7.55
C THR A 265 6.69 14.18 7.23
N LYS A 266 6.56 14.86 6.10
CA LYS A 266 7.40 16.00 5.71
C LYS A 266 6.48 17.12 5.23
N TYR A 267 6.63 18.29 5.82
CA TYR A 267 5.88 19.48 5.42
C TYR A 267 6.47 20.07 4.13
N ILE A 268 5.67 20.14 3.06
CA ILE A 268 6.06 20.70 1.75
C ILE A 268 4.88 21.53 1.24
N ASP A 269 5.12 22.81 0.93
CA ASP A 269 4.16 23.74 0.33
C ASP A 269 2.79 23.79 1.04
N GLY A 270 2.81 23.76 2.36
CA GLY A 270 1.59 23.87 3.17
C GLY A 270 0.93 22.53 3.53
N VAL A 271 1.45 21.42 3.03
CA VAL A 271 0.84 20.08 3.15
C VAL A 271 1.81 19.11 3.83
N GLU A 272 1.30 18.25 4.71
CA GLU A 272 2.07 17.15 5.29
C GLU A 272 2.06 15.94 4.37
N TRP A 273 3.22 15.58 3.82
CA TRP A 273 3.38 14.44 2.92
C TRP A 273 3.92 13.23 3.69
N VAL A 274 3.30 12.07 3.51
CA VAL A 274 3.73 10.83 4.16
C VAL A 274 5.07 10.38 3.58
N ILE A 275 6.04 10.17 4.46
CA ILE A 275 7.37 9.66 4.17
C ILE A 275 7.65 8.41 5.01
N ARG A 276 8.78 7.76 4.70
CA ARG A 276 9.27 6.63 5.50
C ARG A 276 9.58 7.07 6.94
N GLY A 277 9.04 6.33 7.91
CA GLY A 277 9.39 6.44 9.33
C GLY A 277 10.52 5.48 9.77
N PRO A 278 10.93 5.53 11.04
CA PRO A 278 11.87 4.58 11.62
C PRO A 278 11.30 3.15 11.62
N ILE A 279 12.17 2.15 11.60
CA ILE A 279 11.74 0.74 11.67
C ILE A 279 11.20 0.48 13.09
N GLN A 280 9.90 0.20 13.17
CA GLN A 280 9.20 -0.19 14.39
C GLN A 280 8.86 -1.68 14.39
N GLN A 281 8.49 -2.23 15.56
CA GLN A 281 8.10 -3.63 15.75
C GLN A 281 6.84 -3.71 16.62
N PHE A 282 5.69 -3.49 15.99
CA PHE A 282 4.38 -3.77 16.56
C PHE A 282 3.97 -5.23 16.37
N THR A 283 3.29 -5.78 17.37
CA THR A 283 2.73 -7.12 17.36
C THR A 283 1.20 -7.06 17.35
N GLN A 284 0.53 -8.16 17.01
CA GLN A 284 -0.94 -8.23 17.16
C GLN A 284 -1.39 -8.05 18.61
N ARG A 285 -0.54 -8.35 19.60
CA ARG A 285 -0.83 -8.08 21.00
C ARG A 285 -0.91 -6.57 21.27
N ASP A 286 -0.06 -5.78 20.62
CA ASP A 286 -0.12 -4.32 20.71
C ASP A 286 -1.43 -3.82 20.09
N ALA A 287 -1.82 -4.33 18.92
CA ALA A 287 -3.10 -4.01 18.30
C ALA A 287 -4.30 -4.29 19.22
N THR A 288 -4.36 -5.47 19.84
CA THR A 288 -5.40 -5.82 20.82
C THR A 288 -5.38 -4.90 22.04
N ARG A 289 -4.19 -4.51 22.53
CA ARG A 289 -4.04 -3.58 23.66
C ARG A 289 -4.62 -2.21 23.33
N HIS A 290 -4.33 -1.70 22.13
CA HIS A 290 -4.87 -0.42 21.65
C HIS A 290 -6.38 -0.46 21.51
N HIS A 291 -6.91 -1.49 20.86
CA HIS A 291 -8.37 -1.66 20.71
C HIS A 291 -9.08 -1.66 22.07
N LYS A 292 -8.53 -2.39 23.05
CA LYS A 292 -9.08 -2.43 24.40
C LYS A 292 -9.09 -1.07 25.09
N VAL A 293 -8.06 -0.24 24.89
CA VAL A 293 -8.03 1.12 25.43
C VAL A 293 -9.14 1.97 24.81
N LEU A 294 -9.33 1.86 23.49
CA LEU A 294 -10.35 2.60 22.75
C LEU A 294 -11.77 2.23 23.21
N ASP A 295 -12.08 0.94 23.34
CA ASP A 295 -13.38 0.45 23.85
C ASP A 295 -13.67 0.94 25.27
N GLN A 296 -12.62 1.15 26.08
CA GLN A 296 -12.74 1.60 27.46
C GLN A 296 -12.85 3.11 27.63
N ARG A 297 -12.62 3.89 26.57
CA ARG A 297 -12.46 5.36 26.66
C ARG A 297 -13.40 6.13 25.76
N ILE A 298 -13.78 5.52 24.64
CA ILE A 298 -14.65 6.15 23.65
C ILE A 298 -16.08 5.66 23.88
N TYR A 299 -17.00 6.61 24.02
CA TYR A 299 -18.41 6.33 24.14
C TYR A 299 -19.24 7.13 23.12
N PRO A 300 -20.17 6.49 22.38
CA PRO A 300 -20.36 5.03 22.31
C PRO A 300 -19.11 4.32 21.72
N PRO A 301 -18.97 2.99 21.88
CA PRO A 301 -17.94 2.24 21.16
C PRO A 301 -18.03 2.48 19.65
N ILE A 302 -16.89 2.50 18.96
CA ILE A 302 -16.84 2.74 17.52
C ILE A 302 -17.17 1.44 16.79
N ASP A 303 -18.33 1.41 16.13
CA ASP A 303 -18.77 0.23 15.38
C ASP A 303 -17.85 -0.03 14.20
N GLY A 304 -17.32 -1.26 14.10
CA GLY A 304 -16.48 -1.70 12.99
C GLY A 304 -15.03 -1.18 13.02
N LEU A 305 -14.58 -0.58 14.12
CA LEU A 305 -13.18 -0.24 14.34
C LEU A 305 -12.29 -1.46 14.14
N ARG A 306 -11.18 -1.30 13.40
CA ARG A 306 -10.16 -2.35 13.24
C ARG A 306 -8.80 -1.81 13.60
N VAL A 307 -8.02 -2.60 14.33
CA VAL A 307 -6.64 -2.28 14.70
C VAL A 307 -5.77 -3.50 14.39
N ASN A 308 -4.77 -3.32 13.54
CA ASN A 308 -3.89 -4.41 13.08
C ASN A 308 -2.43 -4.01 13.19
N ALA A 309 -1.57 -4.96 13.58
CA ALA A 309 -0.15 -4.86 13.23
C ALA A 309 0.05 -5.37 11.79
N VAL A 310 0.74 -4.61 10.95
CA VAL A 310 0.91 -4.91 9.51
C VAL A 310 2.37 -4.81 9.10
N ASP A 311 2.78 -5.55 8.06
CA ASP A 311 4.15 -5.44 7.52
C ASP A 311 4.36 -4.04 6.92
N SER A 312 5.46 -3.39 7.29
CA SER A 312 5.83 -2.07 6.76
C SER A 312 6.41 -2.13 5.34
N GLY A 313 6.65 -3.33 4.81
CA GLY A 313 7.33 -3.58 3.54
C GLY A 313 8.85 -3.41 3.61
N ASN A 314 9.39 -2.96 4.76
CA ASN A 314 10.81 -2.59 4.92
C ASN A 314 11.52 -3.30 6.09
N GLY A 315 10.97 -4.43 6.55
CA GLY A 315 11.54 -5.28 7.61
C GLY A 315 11.10 -4.91 9.03
N GLY A 316 10.12 -4.01 9.15
CA GLY A 316 9.43 -3.70 10.41
C GLY A 316 7.94 -3.97 10.30
N THR A 317 7.20 -3.52 11.30
CA THR A 317 5.75 -3.52 11.28
C THR A 317 5.21 -2.14 11.66
N LEU A 318 3.99 -1.85 11.22
CA LEU A 318 3.23 -0.65 11.52
C LEU A 318 2.01 -1.02 12.35
N LEU A 319 1.48 -0.06 13.11
CA LEU A 319 0.17 -0.20 13.74
C LEU A 319 -0.85 0.59 12.93
N ALA A 320 -1.84 -0.10 12.39
CA ALA A 320 -2.83 0.48 11.48
C ALA A 320 -4.23 0.44 12.09
N PHE A 321 -4.93 1.57 12.04
CA PHE A 321 -6.30 1.73 12.50
C PHE A 321 -7.20 2.02 11.29
N LYS A 322 -8.28 1.25 11.13
CA LYS A 322 -9.39 1.59 10.23
C LYS A 322 -10.55 2.10 11.08
N ILE A 323 -10.90 3.36 10.88
CA ILE A 323 -12.01 4.03 11.55
C ILE A 323 -13.14 4.20 10.53
N PRO A 324 -14.16 3.32 10.52
CA PRO A 324 -15.24 3.43 9.55
C PRO A 324 -16.14 4.64 9.84
N LYS A 325 -16.82 5.13 8.81
CA LYS A 325 -17.83 6.19 8.93
C LYS A 325 -18.92 5.76 9.89
N GLN A 326 -19.16 6.59 10.91
CA GLN A 326 -20.18 6.34 11.93
C GLN A 326 -21.51 7.00 11.56
N ALA A 327 -22.61 6.38 11.98
CA ALA A 327 -23.96 6.91 11.80
C ALA A 327 -24.12 8.26 12.50
N ALA A 328 -24.89 9.18 11.91
CA ALA A 328 -24.98 10.56 12.39
C ALA A 328 -25.60 10.63 13.80
N GLU A 329 -26.51 9.72 14.11
CA GLU A 329 -27.21 9.56 15.39
C GLU A 329 -26.32 9.07 16.54
N LEU A 330 -25.19 8.43 16.23
CA LEU A 330 -24.20 8.00 17.24
C LEU A 330 -23.22 9.12 17.61
N LYS A 331 -23.18 10.19 16.81
CA LYS A 331 -22.27 11.31 17.04
C LYS A 331 -22.88 12.29 18.06
N PRO A 332 -22.06 12.90 18.92
CA PRO A 332 -20.60 12.78 18.92
C PRO A 332 -20.08 11.63 19.79
N PHE A 333 -18.97 11.03 19.36
CA PHE A 333 -18.11 10.13 20.12
C PHE A 333 -17.32 10.94 21.16
N LEU A 334 -17.50 10.58 22.42
CA LEU A 334 -16.94 11.23 23.59
C LEU A 334 -15.73 10.44 24.09
N VAL A 335 -14.67 11.15 24.49
CA VAL A 335 -13.54 10.54 25.19
C VAL A 335 -13.61 10.89 26.67
N HIS A 336 -13.63 9.91 27.55
CA HIS A 336 -13.64 10.14 28.99
C HIS A 336 -12.29 9.81 29.65
N GLY A 337 -11.92 10.60 30.66
CA GLY A 337 -10.70 10.37 31.44
C GLY A 337 -10.56 11.35 32.61
N VAL A 338 -9.64 11.04 33.52
CA VAL A 338 -9.27 11.93 34.63
C VAL A 338 -7.80 12.30 34.44
N ILE A 339 -7.52 13.60 34.27
CA ILE A 339 -6.14 14.10 34.24
C ILE A 339 -5.77 14.45 35.68
N VAL A 340 -4.90 13.65 36.30
CA VAL A 340 -4.36 13.95 37.63
C VAL A 340 -2.92 14.40 37.48
N GLU A 341 -2.73 15.72 37.35
CA GLU A 341 -1.53 16.44 37.83
C GLU A 341 -1.82 17.95 37.93
N SER A 342 -2.48 18.31 39.04
CA SER A 342 -2.52 19.64 39.69
C SER A 342 -3.46 20.76 39.18
N LYS A 343 -4.69 20.41 38.78
CA LYS A 343 -5.98 21.01 39.23
C LYS A 343 -7.04 20.99 38.14
N THR A 344 -7.79 19.89 38.07
CA THR A 344 -9.27 19.94 38.08
C THR A 344 -9.80 18.57 38.45
N GLU A 345 -10.42 18.45 39.62
CA GLU A 345 -11.26 17.31 39.97
C GLU A 345 -12.60 17.44 39.23
N GLY A 346 -12.89 16.48 38.36
CA GLY A 346 -14.15 16.38 37.64
C GLY A 346 -14.06 15.30 36.57
N ALA A 347 -15.17 14.61 36.32
CA ALA A 347 -15.29 13.74 35.15
C ALA A 347 -15.12 14.60 33.89
N PHE A 348 -13.95 14.56 33.27
CA PHE A 348 -13.67 15.28 32.03
C PHE A 348 -14.11 14.40 30.86
N PHE A 349 -14.94 14.96 29.99
CA PHE A 349 -15.22 14.40 28.68
C PHE A 349 -14.79 15.40 27.62
N SER A 350 -14.05 14.91 26.62
CA SER A 350 -13.64 15.69 25.45
C SER A 350 -14.46 15.29 24.25
N VAL A 351 -14.86 16.28 23.45
CA VAL A 351 -15.56 16.07 22.20
C VAL A 351 -14.77 16.73 21.10
N VAL A 352 -14.10 15.89 20.32
CA VAL A 352 -13.13 16.30 19.32
C VAL A 352 -13.77 16.09 17.95
N ARG A 353 -13.96 17.17 17.17
CA ARG A 353 -14.45 17.06 15.78
C ARG A 353 -13.38 17.49 14.80
N ARG A 354 -13.21 16.72 13.72
CA ARG A 354 -12.36 17.08 12.58
C ARG A 354 -13.08 18.11 11.69
N ARG A 355 -12.38 19.18 11.30
CA ARG A 355 -12.78 20.10 10.22
C ARG A 355 -11.55 20.38 9.36
N GLY A 356 -11.44 19.70 8.22
CA GLY A 356 -10.20 19.65 7.45
C GLY A 356 -9.08 18.94 8.24
N GLU A 357 -7.92 19.59 8.37
CA GLU A 357 -6.77 19.10 9.16
C GLU A 357 -6.85 19.49 10.65
N HIS A 358 -7.79 20.36 11.03
CA HIS A 358 -7.84 20.91 12.39
C HIS A 358 -8.94 20.29 13.26
N SER A 359 -8.67 20.26 14.56
CA SER A 359 -9.62 19.88 15.59
C SER A 359 -10.36 21.11 16.12
N ILE A 360 -11.70 21.03 16.19
CA ILE A 360 -12.51 22.01 16.92
C ILE A 360 -13.15 21.28 18.11
N PRO A 361 -12.87 21.71 19.37
CA PRO A 361 -13.57 21.16 20.51
C PRO A 361 -15.05 21.54 20.43
N VAL A 362 -15.96 20.56 20.59
CA VAL A 362 -17.39 20.88 20.73
C VAL A 362 -17.58 21.52 22.10
N THR A 363 -18.19 22.70 22.11
CA THR A 363 -18.37 23.47 23.34
C THR A 363 -19.44 22.85 24.23
N ALA A 364 -19.33 23.06 25.55
CA ALA A 364 -20.33 22.59 26.50
C ALA A 364 -21.75 23.12 26.16
N GLN A 365 -21.84 24.33 25.61
CA GLN A 365 -23.09 24.93 25.14
C GLN A 365 -23.72 24.15 23.99
N ALA A 366 -22.93 23.70 23.03
CA ALA A 366 -23.41 22.90 21.90
C ALA A 366 -23.93 21.54 22.36
N LEU A 367 -23.21 20.87 23.28
CA LEU A 367 -23.67 19.61 23.88
C LEU A 367 -24.96 19.80 24.68
N HIS A 368 -25.03 20.85 25.50
CA HIS A 368 -26.23 21.15 26.26
C HIS A 368 -27.44 21.40 25.33
N ALA A 369 -27.25 22.13 24.22
CA ALA A 369 -28.30 22.37 23.24
C ALA A 369 -28.82 21.07 22.60
N GLN A 370 -27.93 20.13 22.25
CA GLN A 370 -28.32 18.82 21.72
C GLN A 370 -29.11 18.00 22.76
N ILE A 371 -28.64 17.95 24.01
CA ILE A 371 -29.33 17.25 25.10
C ILE A 371 -30.72 17.86 25.36
N ALA A 372 -30.82 19.19 25.39
CA ALA A 372 -32.07 19.90 25.59
C ALA A 372 -33.07 19.62 24.45
N ALA A 373 -32.60 19.66 23.19
CA ALA A 373 -33.41 19.34 22.02
C ALA A 373 -33.92 17.88 22.05
N GLY A 374 -33.05 16.92 22.38
CA GLY A 374 -33.44 15.51 22.53
C GLY A 374 -34.47 15.29 23.64
N ARG A 375 -34.31 15.94 24.79
CA ARG A 375 -35.30 15.90 25.88
C ARG A 375 -36.64 16.52 25.48
N ALA A 376 -36.63 17.59 24.70
CA ALA A 376 -37.86 18.20 24.19
C ALA A 376 -38.57 17.28 23.19
N PHE A 377 -37.82 16.68 22.25
CA PHE A 377 -38.34 15.74 21.27
C PHE A 377 -38.99 14.51 21.93
N LEU A 378 -38.31 13.89 22.91
CA LEU A 378 -38.85 12.74 23.64
C LEU A 378 -40.15 13.08 24.36
N ARG A 379 -40.26 14.28 24.95
CA ARG A 379 -41.47 14.75 25.63
C ARG A 379 -42.67 14.90 24.69
N LEU A 380 -42.43 15.33 23.45
CA LEU A 380 -43.46 15.45 22.41
C LEU A 380 -43.86 14.08 21.83
N GLY A 381 -42.90 13.15 21.70
CA GLY A 381 -43.16 11.80 21.20
C GLY A 381 -44.02 10.95 22.15
N THR A 382 -43.82 11.06 23.46
CA THR A 382 -44.60 10.32 24.47
C THR A 382 -46.03 10.86 24.66
N GLY A 383 -46.31 12.10 24.27
CA GLY A 383 -47.63 12.74 24.45
C GLY A 383 -48.68 12.39 23.39
N SER A 384 -48.33 11.58 22.37
CA SER A 384 -49.23 11.27 21.25
C SER A 384 -49.84 9.87 21.29
N ALA A 385 -49.47 9.03 22.26
CA ALA A 385 -49.93 7.63 22.36
C ALA A 385 -51.09 7.40 23.37
N GLU A 386 -51.40 8.36 24.26
CA GLU A 386 -52.44 8.19 25.29
C GLU A 386 -53.83 8.73 24.91
N GLU A 387 -53.98 9.44 23.79
CA GLU A 387 -55.25 10.07 23.42
C GLU A 387 -56.04 9.25 22.39
N LYS A 388 -56.32 7.97 22.71
CA LYS A 388 -57.35 7.17 22.02
C LYS A 388 -57.80 5.97 22.86
N ALA A 389 -58.26 6.21 24.09
CA ALA A 389 -59.21 5.30 24.71
C ALA A 389 -60.59 5.55 24.08
N PRO A 390 -61.20 4.57 23.37
CA PRO A 390 -62.58 4.73 22.94
C PRO A 390 -63.47 4.68 24.17
N SER A 391 -64.13 5.80 24.45
CA SER A 391 -65.32 5.89 25.29
C SER A 391 -66.35 4.87 24.76
N THR A 392 -66.44 3.71 25.42
CA THR A 392 -67.62 2.83 25.30
C THR A 392 -68.73 3.48 26.11
N ALA A 393 -69.45 4.39 25.47
CA ALA A 393 -70.74 4.85 25.92
C ALA A 393 -71.71 3.66 25.90
N GLU A 394 -72.39 3.49 27.03
CA GLU A 394 -73.58 2.69 27.23
C GLU A 394 -74.63 3.04 26.16
N ASP A 395 -75.24 2.02 25.57
CA ASP A 395 -76.57 2.18 24.98
C ASP A 395 -77.37 0.87 25.13
N THR A 396 -78.33 0.94 26.07
CA THR A 396 -79.67 0.33 26.07
C THR A 396 -79.87 -1.13 25.69
N SER A 397 -80.32 -1.93 26.67
CA SER A 397 -81.54 -2.76 26.59
C SER A 397 -82.05 -3.11 27.98
#